data_AF-A0A059ECE5-F1
#
_entry.id   AF-A0A059ECE5-F1
#
_cell.length_a   1.000
_cell.length_b   1.000
_cell.length_c   1.000
_cell.angle_alpha   90.00
_cell.angle_beta   90.00
_cell.angle_gamma   90.00
#
_symmetry.space_group_name_H-M   'P 1'
#
loop_
_entity.id
_entity.type
_entity.pdbx_description
1 polymer ?
#
loop_
_entity_poly.entity_id
_entity_poly.type
_entity_poly.pdbx_seq_one_letter_code
_entity_poly.pdbx_strand_id
1 'polypeptide(L)'
;MKPTRLLLLASTALMLAACDFVRFPGDGGPSPETPDTGPAVPPGAPGPPPPSAPVDDPYGTGGDTGTDDGDVDAGPDMPTDAVTDDPAEPDDGSDDLPDDTDAATDTDADAPADDADTPAADDTTDGEPDADTNNPDDTDTVPDTDIDTDLDAGDDTDTNPPSDDDAGSDDTQAPDTPGDTDTPANDGGDDTASLPDPVEPTFSYFEAGALLPGSGQGAPDQIAYAPDIVFPIADAPAYLQSQVFSFGGGVAGGDQCDARNYTYPWRDNFCEVRSANRTSPYCPLPKVHQGQDIRVGTAADCNTLRRTSAADRALHKVVAVEDGIISHVGTYSVNLRAGGRIYKYMHMNMSKLEVKAGDPVTAGQHIGYVSNDFGGTPTTFHLHFEITQNDANSGWIHVPPYLSLAEAYERREGGPGEVIETGGVEVATAPFIIPEGMEIIE
;
A
#
# COMPACT_ATOMS: atom_id res chain seq x y z
N MET A 1 -65.81 -36.07 -8.18
CA MET A 1 -65.18 -37.40 -8.09
C MET A 1 -63.88 -37.29 -7.29
N LYS A 2 -63.49 -38.31 -6.53
CA LYS A 2 -62.09 -38.58 -6.11
C LYS A 2 -61.56 -39.68 -7.06
N PRO A 3 -60.25 -39.84 -7.37
CA PRO A 3 -59.09 -39.96 -6.45
C PRO A 3 -58.06 -38.81 -6.64
N THR A 4 -56.80 -38.81 -6.18
CA THR A 4 -56.04 -39.32 -5.00
C THR A 4 -54.55 -39.32 -5.40
N ARG A 5 -53.70 -38.76 -4.51
CA ARG A 5 -52.25 -38.99 -4.25
C ARG A 5 -51.58 -40.21 -4.96
N LEU A 6 -50.26 -40.26 -5.24
CA LEU A 6 -49.15 -40.24 -4.25
C LEU A 6 -47.78 -40.52 -4.94
N LEU A 7 -46.66 -40.24 -4.25
CA LEU A 7 -45.24 -40.54 -4.60
C LEU A 7 -44.66 -39.69 -5.77
N LEU A 8 -43.36 -39.38 -5.81
CA LEU A 8 -42.21 -39.95 -5.07
C LEU A 8 -41.51 -38.94 -4.14
N LEU A 9 -41.01 -39.42 -3.00
CA LEU A 9 -40.01 -38.73 -2.15
C LEU A 9 -38.62 -39.28 -2.46
N ALA A 10 -37.62 -38.39 -2.62
CA ALA A 10 -36.21 -38.53 -2.20
C ALA A 10 -35.28 -37.66 -3.08
N SER A 11 -34.59 -36.67 -2.48
CA SER A 11 -33.23 -36.19 -2.82
C SER A 11 -32.91 -34.91 -2.03
N THR A 12 -32.71 -35.03 -0.72
CA THR A 12 -32.22 -33.95 0.16
C THR A 12 -30.89 -34.35 0.78
N ALA A 13 -29.82 -34.27 -0.02
CA ALA A 13 -28.42 -34.36 0.41
C ALA A 13 -27.50 -33.78 -0.68
N LEU A 14 -26.33 -33.27 -0.29
CA LEU A 14 -25.25 -32.73 -1.14
C LEU A 14 -25.63 -31.56 -2.07
N MET A 15 -25.53 -30.34 -1.54
CA MET A 15 -24.70 -29.28 -2.11
C MET A 15 -24.23 -28.36 -0.97
N LEU A 16 -23.08 -28.69 -0.38
CA LEU A 16 -22.49 -27.94 0.75
C LEU A 16 -20.95 -28.06 0.75
N ALA A 17 -20.35 -27.89 -0.44
CA ALA A 17 -18.90 -27.92 -0.66
C ALA A 17 -18.53 -27.26 -2.02
N ALA A 18 -18.52 -25.93 -2.09
CA ALA A 18 -17.92 -25.15 -3.19
C ALA A 18 -17.82 -23.63 -2.85
N CYS A 19 -17.39 -23.29 -1.63
CA CYS A 19 -17.04 -21.91 -1.26
C CYS A 19 -15.55 -21.86 -0.89
N ASP A 20 -14.68 -22.19 -1.85
CA ASP A 20 -13.25 -21.95 -1.71
C ASP A 20 -12.99 -20.45 -1.79
N PHE A 21 -13.04 -19.80 -0.63
CA PHE A 21 -12.52 -18.44 -0.48
C PHE A 21 -11.03 -18.45 -0.80
N VAL A 22 -10.59 -17.50 -1.64
CA VAL A 22 -9.17 -17.24 -1.87
C VAL A 22 -8.54 -16.80 -0.54
N ARG A 23 -7.88 -17.74 0.14
CA ARG A 23 -7.01 -17.44 1.27
C ARG A 23 -5.68 -16.89 0.74
N PHE A 24 -5.37 -15.65 1.10
CA PHE A 24 -4.00 -15.15 1.00
C PHE A 24 -3.07 -16.00 1.87
N PRO A 25 -1.94 -16.52 1.34
CA PRO A 25 -0.95 -17.22 2.14
C PRO A 25 -0.38 -16.31 3.24
N GLY A 26 -0.67 -16.65 4.51
CA GLY A 26 -0.21 -15.88 5.67
C GLY A 26 -1.30 -15.34 6.60
N ASP A 27 -2.55 -15.82 6.52
CA ASP A 27 -3.69 -15.43 7.37
C ASP A 27 -3.52 -15.72 8.89
N GLY A 28 -2.44 -16.40 9.29
CA GLY A 28 -2.17 -16.79 10.68
C GLY A 28 -2.81 -18.10 11.11
N GLY A 29 -3.49 -18.82 10.22
CA GLY A 29 -3.97 -20.17 10.46
C GLY A 29 -2.83 -21.20 10.64
N PRO A 30 -3.14 -22.41 11.16
CA PRO A 30 -2.19 -23.51 11.21
C PRO A 30 -1.77 -23.90 9.77
N SER A 31 -0.50 -24.27 9.59
CA SER A 31 0.04 -24.61 8.27
C SER A 31 -0.73 -25.76 7.60
N PRO A 32 -1.01 -25.68 6.29
CA PRO A 32 -1.56 -26.80 5.55
C PRO A 32 -0.56 -27.97 5.54
N GLU A 33 -1.08 -29.20 5.48
CA GLU A 33 -0.24 -30.39 5.34
C GLU A 33 0.55 -30.35 4.02
N THR A 34 1.82 -30.79 4.07
CA THR A 34 2.72 -30.76 2.93
C THR A 34 2.17 -31.63 1.79
N PRO A 35 1.98 -31.11 0.57
CA PRO A 35 1.55 -31.93 -0.56
C PRO A 35 2.55 -33.07 -0.83
N ASP A 36 2.02 -34.24 -1.22
CA ASP A 36 2.83 -35.39 -1.63
C ASP A 36 3.88 -34.98 -2.68
N THR A 37 5.11 -35.47 -2.53
CA THR A 37 6.21 -35.13 -3.42
C THR A 37 5.86 -35.52 -4.86
N GLY A 38 5.83 -34.53 -5.76
CA GLY A 38 5.56 -34.72 -7.17
C GLY A 38 6.51 -35.72 -7.84
N PRO A 39 6.14 -36.27 -9.02
CA PRO A 39 6.88 -37.35 -9.66
C PRO A 39 8.35 -36.98 -9.90
N ALA A 40 9.24 -37.86 -9.45
CA ALA A 40 10.69 -37.63 -9.47
C ALA A 40 11.22 -37.35 -10.89
N VAL A 41 12.23 -36.47 -10.96
CA VAL A 41 12.87 -36.04 -12.21
C VAL A 41 13.39 -37.26 -13.00
N PRO A 42 13.09 -37.38 -14.31
CA PRO A 42 13.55 -38.51 -15.11
C PRO A 42 15.08 -38.64 -15.14
N PRO A 43 15.64 -39.86 -15.00
CA PRO A 43 17.09 -40.08 -15.09
C PRO A 43 17.64 -39.60 -16.43
N GLY A 44 18.58 -38.64 -16.39
CA GLY A 44 19.23 -38.06 -17.57
C GLY A 44 18.69 -36.70 -18.03
N ALA A 45 17.79 -36.06 -17.27
CA ALA A 45 17.50 -34.64 -17.48
C ALA A 45 18.78 -33.79 -17.28
N PRO A 46 19.09 -32.82 -18.17
CA PRO A 46 20.20 -31.89 -17.94
C PRO A 46 19.98 -31.06 -16.68
N GLY A 47 21.00 -30.93 -15.85
CA GLY A 47 20.97 -30.03 -14.69
C GLY A 47 20.93 -28.56 -15.12
N PRO A 48 20.49 -27.64 -14.24
CA PRO A 48 20.53 -26.21 -14.51
C PRO A 48 21.97 -25.74 -14.76
N PRO A 49 22.17 -24.71 -15.61
CA PRO A 49 23.50 -24.20 -15.91
C PRO A 49 24.21 -23.70 -14.63
N PRO A 50 25.55 -23.87 -14.52
CA PRO A 50 26.29 -23.42 -13.35
C PRO A 50 26.27 -21.89 -13.24
N PRO A 51 26.42 -21.33 -12.01
CA PRO A 51 26.42 -19.90 -11.79
C PRO A 51 27.58 -19.19 -12.48
N SER A 52 27.35 -17.94 -12.91
CA SER A 52 28.31 -17.11 -13.66
C SER A 52 29.55 -16.66 -12.86
N ALA A 53 29.61 -16.97 -11.57
CA ALA A 53 30.74 -16.69 -10.67
C ALA A 53 31.18 -17.98 -9.96
N PRO A 54 32.49 -18.22 -9.75
CA PRO A 54 32.95 -19.41 -9.04
C PRO A 54 32.46 -19.43 -7.58
N VAL A 55 31.90 -20.56 -7.17
CA VAL A 55 31.62 -20.92 -5.77
C VAL A 55 32.15 -22.32 -5.52
N ASP A 56 32.63 -22.60 -4.31
CA ASP A 56 33.04 -23.95 -3.91
C ASP A 56 31.80 -24.83 -3.61
N ASP A 57 31.81 -26.06 -4.11
CA ASP A 57 30.69 -27.02 -4.17
C ASP A 57 29.32 -26.44 -4.61
N PRO A 58 29.16 -26.04 -5.89
CA PRO A 58 27.91 -25.50 -6.43
C PRO A 58 26.73 -26.50 -6.48
N TYR A 59 26.93 -27.77 -6.10
CA TYR A 59 25.88 -28.80 -6.16
C TYR A 59 25.76 -29.65 -4.86
N GLY A 60 26.45 -29.29 -3.78
CA GLY A 60 26.22 -29.81 -2.43
C GLY A 60 26.37 -31.32 -2.28
N THR A 61 27.47 -31.91 -2.76
CA THR A 61 27.65 -33.37 -2.81
C THR A 61 28.61 -33.95 -1.75
N GLY A 62 29.01 -33.16 -0.75
CA GLY A 62 29.66 -33.67 0.46
C GLY A 62 28.78 -34.65 1.24
N GLY A 63 29.14 -35.94 1.24
CA GLY A 63 28.32 -37.00 1.83
C GLY A 63 28.39 -37.09 3.36
N ASP A 64 27.23 -37.24 3.99
CA ASP A 64 27.12 -37.57 5.41
C ASP A 64 27.43 -39.06 5.66
N THR A 65 28.50 -39.32 6.40
CA THR A 65 28.77 -40.61 7.06
C THR A 65 29.37 -40.36 8.45
N GLY A 66 28.53 -39.99 9.42
CA GLY A 66 28.97 -39.79 10.80
C GLY A 66 29.55 -41.04 11.49
N THR A 67 30.41 -40.83 12.49
CA THR A 67 30.65 -41.75 13.62
C THR A 67 31.28 -40.99 14.81
N ASP A 68 31.34 -41.63 15.97
CA ASP A 68 31.57 -41.04 17.30
C ASP A 68 33.05 -41.04 17.76
N ASP A 69 33.29 -40.55 18.99
CA ASP A 69 34.52 -40.64 19.82
C ASP A 69 35.78 -39.84 19.37
N GLY A 70 36.41 -39.07 20.29
CA GLY A 70 37.69 -38.38 20.00
C GLY A 70 38.23 -37.34 21.01
N ASP A 71 38.40 -37.75 22.27
CA ASP A 71 38.86 -37.01 23.47
C ASP A 71 40.16 -36.12 23.39
N VAL A 72 40.45 -35.43 24.51
CA VAL A 72 41.71 -34.81 25.04
C VAL A 72 42.24 -33.41 24.63
N ASP A 73 42.14 -32.50 25.62
CA ASP A 73 43.22 -31.69 26.26
C ASP A 73 43.81 -30.41 25.59
N ALA A 74 43.46 -29.24 26.15
CA ALA A 74 44.43 -28.34 26.84
C ALA A 74 43.73 -27.10 27.48
N GLY A 75 43.91 -26.91 28.80
CA GLY A 75 43.67 -25.62 29.49
C GLY A 75 44.91 -24.70 29.45
N PRO A 76 45.02 -23.63 30.28
CA PRO A 76 44.20 -23.24 31.45
C PRO A 76 43.60 -21.80 31.26
N ASP A 77 43.10 -21.03 32.24
CA ASP A 77 43.30 -21.03 33.70
C ASP A 77 42.23 -20.22 34.49
N MET A 78 42.25 -20.40 35.82
CA MET A 78 41.66 -19.63 36.93
C MET A 78 40.15 -19.77 37.28
N PRO A 79 39.75 -19.62 38.58
CA PRO A 79 38.53 -20.26 39.10
C PRO A 79 37.60 -19.37 39.97
N THR A 80 36.46 -19.94 40.38
CA THR A 80 35.80 -19.66 41.66
C THR A 80 35.22 -20.95 42.25
N ASP A 81 35.68 -21.36 43.43
CA ASP A 81 35.17 -22.54 44.15
C ASP A 81 33.77 -22.33 44.76
N ALA A 82 33.10 -23.44 45.10
CA ALA A 82 31.80 -23.50 45.78
C ALA A 82 31.93 -24.18 47.17
N VAL A 83 30.92 -24.96 47.61
CA VAL A 83 30.95 -25.94 48.75
C VAL A 83 30.88 -25.32 50.17
N THR A 84 30.02 -25.72 51.12
CA THR A 84 28.82 -26.62 51.18
C THR A 84 27.77 -26.00 52.17
N ASP A 85 26.90 -26.58 53.02
CA ASP A 85 26.62 -27.93 53.59
C ASP A 85 25.13 -28.08 54.02
N ASP A 86 24.39 -28.94 53.31
CA ASP A 86 23.51 -30.09 53.75
C ASP A 86 22.61 -30.00 55.05
N PRO A 87 21.81 -31.03 55.48
CA PRO A 87 20.34 -30.88 55.42
C PRO A 87 19.51 -31.41 56.65
N ALA A 88 18.18 -31.50 56.44
CA ALA A 88 17.17 -32.39 57.09
C ALA A 88 16.28 -31.87 58.26
N GLU A 89 15.10 -32.52 58.38
CA GLU A 89 13.90 -32.25 59.23
C GLU A 89 13.87 -33.18 60.50
N PRO A 90 12.77 -33.44 61.30
CA PRO A 90 11.35 -32.98 61.25
C PRO A 90 10.55 -32.76 62.58
N ASP A 91 9.29 -32.28 62.43
CA ASP A 91 8.01 -32.59 63.15
C ASP A 91 7.83 -32.48 64.71
N ASP A 92 7.24 -31.36 65.19
CA ASP A 92 6.15 -31.26 66.22
C ASP A 92 5.45 -29.85 66.17
N GLY A 93 4.30 -29.52 66.80
CA GLY A 93 3.19 -30.34 67.35
C GLY A 93 2.13 -29.58 68.23
N SER A 94 0.86 -29.46 67.77
CA SER A 94 -0.37 -29.00 68.50
C SER A 94 -0.42 -27.50 69.00
N ASP A 95 -1.53 -26.84 69.40
CA ASP A 95 -2.91 -27.21 69.86
C ASP A 95 -3.99 -26.09 69.59
N ASP A 96 -5.29 -26.42 69.84
CA ASP A 96 -6.49 -25.57 70.16
C ASP A 96 -7.18 -24.56 69.17
N LEU A 97 -8.20 -25.07 68.45
CA LEU A 97 -9.67 -24.85 68.58
C LEU A 97 -10.34 -23.45 68.81
N PRO A 98 -11.67 -23.27 68.53
CA PRO A 98 -12.65 -24.11 67.78
C PRO A 98 -13.48 -23.37 66.68
N ASP A 99 -14.32 -24.16 65.98
CA ASP A 99 -15.41 -23.76 65.07
C ASP A 99 -16.77 -23.69 65.82
N ASP A 100 -17.82 -23.09 65.22
CA ASP A 100 -19.17 -23.05 65.79
C ASP A 100 -20.26 -23.10 64.69
N THR A 101 -21.03 -24.19 64.65
CA THR A 101 -22.03 -24.51 63.61
C THR A 101 -23.44 -24.55 64.16
N ASP A 102 -24.45 -24.10 63.40
CA ASP A 102 -25.81 -24.62 63.59
C ASP A 102 -26.70 -24.49 62.33
N ALA A 103 -27.76 -25.31 62.22
CA ALA A 103 -28.61 -25.36 61.02
C ALA A 103 -30.05 -25.86 61.23
N ALA A 104 -30.93 -25.43 60.30
CA ALA A 104 -32.21 -26.03 59.88
C ALA A 104 -33.52 -25.72 60.67
N THR A 105 -34.63 -26.03 59.98
CA THR A 105 -36.07 -26.02 60.38
C THR A 105 -36.81 -24.67 60.41
N ASP A 106 -38.09 -24.55 59.97
CA ASP A 106 -38.84 -25.27 58.92
C ASP A 106 -40.16 -24.52 58.55
N THR A 107 -40.81 -24.92 57.45
CA THR A 107 -42.26 -24.82 57.11
C THR A 107 -42.98 -23.48 56.79
N ASP A 108 -43.96 -23.63 55.88
CA ASP A 108 -45.21 -22.87 55.62
C ASP A 108 -45.18 -21.41 55.06
N ALA A 109 -46.12 -20.95 54.21
CA ALA A 109 -47.09 -21.62 53.30
C ALA A 109 -47.76 -20.60 52.34
N ASP A 110 -48.43 -21.12 51.30
CA ASP A 110 -49.52 -20.54 50.48
C ASP A 110 -49.39 -19.23 49.65
N ALA A 111 -49.90 -19.33 48.41
CA ALA A 111 -50.49 -18.25 47.60
C ALA A 111 -51.95 -18.66 47.28
N PRO A 112 -52.88 -17.74 46.93
CA PRO A 112 -53.14 -17.49 45.49
C PRO A 112 -53.78 -16.11 45.14
N ALA A 113 -53.96 -15.84 43.83
CA ALA A 113 -55.13 -15.20 43.15
C ALA A 113 -55.65 -13.79 43.60
N ASP A 114 -56.32 -12.97 42.79
CA ASP A 114 -56.64 -12.95 41.33
C ASP A 114 -56.99 -11.48 40.90
N ASP A 115 -57.54 -11.30 39.69
CA ASP A 115 -58.17 -10.10 39.09
C ASP A 115 -57.20 -8.92 38.74
N ALA A 116 -56.96 -8.48 37.50
CA ALA A 116 -57.64 -8.44 36.19
C ALA A 116 -58.36 -7.12 35.83
N ASP A 117 -57.89 -6.46 34.77
CA ASP A 117 -58.76 -5.94 33.69
C ASP A 117 -57.95 -5.73 32.39
N THR A 118 -58.57 -5.88 31.22
CA THR A 118 -57.97 -5.63 29.89
C THR A 118 -59.06 -5.45 28.84
N PRO A 119 -59.06 -4.34 28.09
CA PRO A 119 -58.94 -4.44 26.62
C PRO A 119 -58.11 -3.28 26.01
N ALA A 120 -57.57 -3.32 24.79
CA ALA A 120 -57.22 -4.33 23.78
C ALA A 120 -57.11 -3.56 22.44
N ALA A 121 -56.06 -3.78 21.65
CA ALA A 121 -56.01 -3.45 20.22
C ALA A 121 -54.86 -4.21 19.55
N ASP A 122 -55.12 -4.84 18.41
CA ASP A 122 -54.11 -5.42 17.52
C ASP A 122 -53.38 -4.31 16.73
N ASP A 123 -52.10 -4.53 16.38
CA ASP A 123 -51.80 -5.00 15.03
C ASP A 123 -50.47 -5.80 15.01
N THR A 124 -50.29 -6.57 13.95
CA THR A 124 -49.18 -7.51 13.71
C THR A 124 -48.18 -6.95 12.70
N THR A 125 -46.90 -7.33 12.80
CA THR A 125 -46.20 -8.11 11.75
C THR A 125 -44.77 -8.45 12.18
N ASP A 126 -44.26 -9.57 11.66
CA ASP A 126 -42.89 -10.05 11.86
C ASP A 126 -41.88 -9.27 11.01
N GLY A 127 -40.60 -9.26 11.42
CA GLY A 127 -39.53 -8.56 10.69
C GLY A 127 -38.29 -9.41 10.44
N GLU A 128 -37.96 -9.64 9.17
CA GLU A 128 -36.66 -10.06 8.61
C GLU A 128 -36.82 -10.18 7.06
N PRO A 129 -35.76 -9.98 6.26
CA PRO A 129 -34.89 -8.81 6.24
C PRO A 129 -34.80 -8.20 4.82
N ASP A 130 -34.77 -6.87 4.68
CA ASP A 130 -34.62 -6.24 3.38
C ASP A 130 -33.20 -6.44 2.81
N ALA A 131 -33.13 -7.13 1.67
CA ALA A 131 -31.95 -7.11 0.80
C ALA A 131 -32.09 -5.94 -0.18
N ASP A 132 -31.07 -5.08 -0.25
CA ASP A 132 -30.99 -4.06 -1.30
C ASP A 132 -29.80 -4.32 -2.24
N THR A 133 -29.89 -3.74 -3.43
CA THR A 133 -29.12 -4.12 -4.62
C THR A 133 -28.45 -2.92 -5.28
N ASN A 134 -27.41 -3.19 -6.08
CA ASN A 134 -26.62 -2.14 -6.73
C ASN A 134 -27.47 -1.17 -7.55
N ASN A 135 -27.27 0.14 -7.35
CA ASN A 135 -27.01 1.04 -8.47
C ASN A 135 -26.19 2.26 -8.00
N PRO A 136 -25.21 2.75 -8.80
CA PRO A 136 -24.49 3.99 -8.50
C PRO A 136 -25.17 5.20 -9.16
N ASP A 137 -25.42 6.25 -8.39
CA ASP A 137 -25.50 7.63 -8.88
C ASP A 137 -25.26 8.58 -7.70
N ASP A 138 -24.32 9.52 -7.81
CA ASP A 138 -23.96 10.46 -6.73
C ASP A 138 -23.45 11.79 -7.33
N THR A 139 -24.17 12.29 -8.34
CA THR A 139 -23.93 13.62 -8.94
C THR A 139 -24.57 14.71 -8.07
N ASP A 140 -23.90 15.09 -6.98
CA ASP A 140 -24.43 16.08 -6.03
C ASP A 140 -24.47 17.50 -6.64
N THR A 141 -25.66 17.92 -7.08
CA THR A 141 -25.91 19.23 -7.69
C THR A 141 -26.02 20.33 -6.65
N VAL A 142 -25.07 21.26 -6.64
CA VAL A 142 -25.15 22.51 -5.86
C VAL A 142 -26.19 23.45 -6.49
N PRO A 143 -27.12 24.05 -5.73
CA PRO A 143 -28.03 25.06 -6.24
C PRO A 143 -27.37 26.45 -6.27
N ASP A 144 -27.43 27.12 -7.42
CA ASP A 144 -27.13 28.55 -7.54
C ASP A 144 -28.14 29.39 -6.74
N THR A 145 -27.71 30.58 -6.30
CA THR A 145 -28.61 31.62 -5.76
C THR A 145 -28.35 32.95 -6.46
N ASP A 146 -29.34 33.40 -7.24
CA ASP A 146 -29.26 34.62 -8.03
C ASP A 146 -29.13 35.88 -7.17
N ILE A 147 -28.24 36.80 -7.58
CA ILE A 147 -28.37 38.23 -7.30
C ILE A 147 -28.13 39.00 -8.61
N ASP A 148 -29.23 39.28 -9.30
CA ASP A 148 -29.30 40.27 -10.37
C ASP A 148 -29.51 41.68 -9.77
N THR A 149 -28.87 42.71 -10.34
CA THR A 149 -29.58 43.93 -10.79
C THR A 149 -28.65 44.96 -11.48
N ASP A 150 -28.99 45.22 -12.74
CA ASP A 150 -29.03 46.54 -13.39
C ASP A 150 -27.77 47.44 -13.51
N LEU A 151 -27.19 47.38 -14.72
CA LEU A 151 -27.17 48.49 -15.70
C LEU A 151 -26.72 49.90 -15.25
N ASP A 152 -25.61 50.36 -15.85
CA ASP A 152 -25.70 51.51 -16.78
C ASP A 152 -24.64 51.38 -17.90
N ALA A 153 -24.81 52.07 -19.02
CA ALA A 153 -23.89 52.04 -20.17
C ALA A 153 -23.57 53.45 -20.68
N GLY A 154 -22.29 53.81 -20.69
CA GLY A 154 -21.77 55.09 -21.21
C GLY A 154 -20.64 54.88 -22.21
N ASP A 155 -20.87 55.33 -23.45
CA ASP A 155 -19.90 55.37 -24.55
C ASP A 155 -19.14 56.71 -24.59
N ASP A 156 -18.31 56.90 -25.62
CA ASP A 156 -17.70 58.14 -26.16
C ASP A 156 -16.18 58.37 -25.96
N THR A 157 -15.42 57.81 -26.91
CA THR A 157 -14.43 58.47 -27.80
C THR A 157 -13.14 59.16 -27.27
N ASP A 158 -12.03 58.79 -27.95
CA ASP A 158 -10.88 59.61 -28.40
C ASP A 158 -10.40 60.85 -27.61
N THR A 159 -9.10 60.86 -27.24
CA THR A 159 -8.04 61.57 -28.01
C THR A 159 -6.64 61.41 -27.39
N ASN A 160 -5.59 61.60 -28.21
CA ASN A 160 -4.16 61.54 -27.84
C ASN A 160 -3.33 62.21 -28.96
N PRO A 161 -2.11 62.78 -28.76
CA PRO A 161 -1.44 63.32 -27.57
C PRO A 161 -1.25 64.87 -27.69
N PRO A 162 -0.27 65.48 -26.99
CA PRO A 162 0.92 65.96 -27.73
C PRO A 162 2.28 65.75 -27.01
N SER A 163 3.37 66.15 -27.67
CA SER A 163 4.78 66.00 -27.26
C SER A 163 5.42 67.35 -26.82
N ASP A 164 6.76 67.39 -26.84
CA ASP A 164 7.69 68.54 -26.65
C ASP A 164 8.12 68.73 -25.18
N ASP A 165 9.33 68.35 -24.75
CA ASP A 165 10.71 68.81 -25.10
C ASP A 165 11.12 70.14 -24.41
N ASP A 166 12.27 70.15 -23.71
CA ASP A 166 13.49 70.87 -24.15
C ASP A 166 14.76 70.51 -23.31
N ALA A 167 15.92 70.90 -23.87
CA ALA A 167 17.34 70.90 -23.49
C ALA A 167 17.81 70.88 -22.01
N GLY A 168 19.09 70.57 -21.72
CA GLY A 168 20.20 70.16 -22.63
C GLY A 168 21.61 70.62 -22.19
N SER A 169 22.58 70.56 -23.12
CA SER A 169 24.06 70.66 -22.97
C SER A 169 24.72 69.28 -22.67
N ASP A 170 25.34 68.55 -23.60
CA ASP A 170 26.14 68.87 -24.82
C ASP A 170 27.50 69.55 -24.54
N ASP A 171 28.58 68.90 -25.03
CA ASP A 171 29.72 69.57 -25.67
C ASP A 171 30.54 68.61 -26.61
N THR A 172 30.11 68.52 -27.88
CA THR A 172 30.97 68.66 -29.09
C THR A 172 32.07 67.62 -29.50
N GLN A 173 31.71 66.74 -30.46
CA GLN A 173 32.38 66.39 -31.77
C GLN A 173 33.87 65.91 -31.91
N ALA A 174 34.05 64.64 -32.37
CA ALA A 174 34.46 64.17 -33.73
C ALA A 174 35.58 64.86 -34.59
N PRO A 175 36.18 64.23 -35.65
CA PRO A 175 36.38 62.79 -36.00
C PRO A 175 37.79 62.41 -36.61
N ASP A 176 37.92 61.15 -37.08
CA ASP A 176 38.77 60.61 -38.18
C ASP A 176 40.28 60.22 -38.03
N THR A 177 40.52 58.89 -37.90
CA THR A 177 41.13 57.97 -38.92
C THR A 177 42.54 58.25 -39.51
N PRO A 178 43.47 57.26 -39.71
CA PRO A 178 43.60 55.89 -39.16
C PRO A 178 45.01 55.48 -38.61
N GLY A 179 45.03 54.42 -37.78
CA GLY A 179 46.00 53.31 -37.86
C GLY A 179 47.42 53.42 -37.29
N ASP A 180 47.80 52.44 -36.46
CA ASP A 180 48.98 51.61 -36.72
C ASP A 180 48.78 50.20 -36.11
N THR A 181 49.58 49.22 -36.53
CA THR A 181 49.67 47.86 -35.97
C THR A 181 50.69 47.77 -34.85
N ASP A 182 50.35 47.12 -33.73
CA ASP A 182 51.19 46.03 -33.16
C ASP A 182 50.50 45.30 -32.00
N THR A 183 50.82 44.01 -31.80
CA THR A 183 50.19 43.11 -30.81
C THR A 183 51.09 42.88 -29.60
N PRO A 184 50.56 43.10 -28.39
CA PRO A 184 50.67 42.11 -27.31
C PRO A 184 49.37 41.98 -26.48
N ALA A 185 49.05 40.87 -25.81
CA ALA A 185 49.65 39.53 -25.82
C ALA A 185 48.54 38.47 -25.60
N ASN A 186 48.84 37.21 -25.88
CA ASN A 186 47.92 36.09 -25.64
C ASN A 186 47.94 35.68 -24.16
N ASP A 187 46.94 36.08 -23.39
CA ASP A 187 46.71 35.56 -22.03
C ASP A 187 45.79 34.34 -22.10
N GLY A 188 46.30 33.21 -21.63
CA GLY A 188 45.73 31.87 -21.85
C GLY A 188 44.69 31.48 -20.81
N GLY A 189 43.64 32.31 -20.65
CA GLY A 189 42.50 32.00 -19.79
C GLY A 189 41.63 30.88 -20.37
N ASP A 190 41.99 29.63 -20.08
CA ASP A 190 41.17 28.45 -20.37
C ASP A 190 40.02 28.35 -19.34
N ASP A 191 39.06 29.28 -19.43
CA ASP A 191 37.82 29.29 -18.64
C ASP A 191 36.83 28.22 -19.14
N THR A 192 37.33 26.99 -19.37
CA THR A 192 36.49 25.79 -19.39
C THR A 192 36.03 25.50 -17.96
N ALA A 193 35.04 26.26 -17.50
CA ALA A 193 34.32 25.99 -16.27
C ALA A 193 33.79 24.54 -16.32
N SER A 194 34.40 23.66 -15.52
CA SER A 194 34.01 22.26 -15.46
C SER A 194 32.52 22.18 -15.13
N LEU A 195 31.80 21.35 -15.90
CA LEU A 195 30.46 20.95 -15.48
C LEU A 195 30.55 20.32 -14.07
N PRO A 196 29.54 20.51 -13.22
CA PRO A 196 29.48 19.80 -11.95
C PRO A 196 29.49 18.30 -12.21
N ASP A 197 30.15 17.54 -11.33
CA ASP A 197 30.13 16.08 -11.39
C ASP A 197 28.67 15.57 -11.36
N PRO A 198 28.32 14.53 -12.15
CA PRO A 198 26.97 13.99 -12.16
C PRO A 198 26.60 13.47 -10.75
N VAL A 199 25.37 13.75 -10.33
CA VAL A 199 24.87 13.25 -9.05
C VAL A 199 24.52 11.77 -9.23
N GLU A 200 25.20 10.90 -8.47
CA GLU A 200 24.92 9.46 -8.43
C GLU A 200 23.45 9.21 -8.01
N PRO A 201 22.75 8.25 -8.63
CA PRO A 201 21.35 7.99 -8.34
C PRO A 201 21.15 7.37 -6.96
N THR A 202 20.09 7.79 -6.26
CA THR A 202 19.75 7.30 -4.91
C THR A 202 18.92 6.00 -4.93
N PHE A 203 18.22 5.75 -6.03
CA PHE A 203 17.45 4.54 -6.31
C PHE A 203 17.32 4.31 -7.82
N SER A 204 16.65 3.23 -8.24
CA SER A 204 16.30 3.00 -9.64
C SER A 204 14.84 2.56 -9.82
N TYR A 205 14.28 2.84 -10.99
CA TYR A 205 12.90 2.55 -11.35
C TYR A 205 12.74 2.38 -12.86
N PHE A 206 11.82 1.52 -13.32
CA PHE A 206 11.50 1.46 -14.75
C PHE A 206 10.66 2.67 -15.17
N GLU A 207 10.63 2.99 -16.47
CA GLU A 207 9.75 4.03 -17.04
C GLU A 207 8.25 3.83 -16.66
N ALA A 208 7.44 4.89 -16.66
CA ALA A 208 6.03 4.78 -16.32
C ALA A 208 5.30 3.88 -17.34
N GLY A 209 4.33 3.09 -16.88
CA GLY A 209 3.67 2.06 -17.67
C GLY A 209 4.49 0.76 -17.88
N ALA A 210 5.73 0.65 -17.39
CA ALA A 210 6.54 -0.57 -17.50
C ALA A 210 6.16 -1.62 -16.45
N LEU A 211 4.95 -2.17 -16.59
CA LEU A 211 4.38 -3.19 -15.70
C LEU A 211 5.20 -4.49 -15.71
N LEU A 212 4.86 -5.41 -14.80
CA LEU A 212 5.40 -6.77 -14.84
C LEU A 212 4.93 -7.50 -16.12
N PRO A 213 5.80 -8.27 -16.81
CA PRO A 213 5.40 -8.98 -18.03
C PRO A 213 4.19 -9.90 -17.82
N GLY A 214 3.09 -9.59 -18.51
CA GLY A 214 1.82 -10.33 -18.40
C GLY A 214 0.84 -9.81 -17.34
N SER A 215 1.19 -8.81 -16.52
CA SER A 215 0.24 -8.23 -15.55
C SER A 215 -0.69 -7.14 -16.11
N GLY A 216 -0.45 -6.63 -17.32
CA GLY A 216 -1.38 -5.71 -17.99
C GLY A 216 -0.80 -4.99 -19.21
N GLN A 217 -1.34 -3.80 -19.47
CA GLN A 217 -0.79 -2.81 -20.40
C GLN A 217 -0.79 -1.46 -19.68
N GLY A 218 0.39 -0.90 -19.44
CA GLY A 218 0.54 0.35 -18.70
C GLY A 218 0.01 1.58 -19.41
N ALA A 219 -0.06 2.70 -18.69
CA ALA A 219 -0.33 4.00 -19.29
C ALA A 219 0.82 4.40 -20.24
N PRO A 220 0.54 4.96 -21.42
CA PRO A 220 1.58 5.26 -22.42
C PRO A 220 2.33 6.58 -22.15
N ASP A 221 1.75 7.48 -21.37
CA ASP A 221 2.22 8.86 -21.22
C ASP A 221 3.13 9.04 -20.00
N GLN A 222 4.36 9.52 -20.21
CA GLN A 222 5.31 9.85 -19.16
C GLN A 222 4.96 11.22 -18.52
N ILE A 223 3.91 11.25 -17.69
CA ILE A 223 3.39 12.49 -17.07
C ILE A 223 3.33 12.35 -15.54
N ALA A 224 3.98 13.28 -14.83
CA ALA A 224 3.76 13.51 -13.41
C ALA A 224 2.50 14.38 -13.24
N TYR A 225 1.38 13.75 -12.88
CA TYR A 225 0.08 14.42 -12.71
C TYR A 225 -0.01 15.27 -11.43
N ALA A 226 0.87 15.03 -10.46
CA ALA A 226 0.97 15.82 -9.23
C ALA A 226 2.46 16.03 -8.87
N PRO A 227 3.20 16.83 -9.66
CA PRO A 227 4.66 16.85 -9.63
C PRO A 227 5.23 17.42 -8.33
N ASP A 228 4.49 18.25 -7.59
CA ASP A 228 4.98 18.95 -6.39
C ASP A 228 4.78 18.19 -5.06
N ILE A 229 4.23 16.96 -5.08
CA ILE A 229 3.82 16.27 -3.86
C ILE A 229 4.98 15.84 -2.95
N VAL A 230 4.71 15.76 -1.64
CA VAL A 230 5.55 15.02 -0.69
C VAL A 230 5.27 13.53 -0.84
N PHE A 231 6.31 12.69 -0.78
CA PHE A 231 6.16 11.24 -0.85
C PHE A 231 5.31 10.72 0.33
N PRO A 232 4.29 9.86 0.13
CA PRO A 232 3.31 9.55 1.16
C PRO A 232 3.85 8.72 2.33
N ILE A 233 5.09 8.25 2.29
CA ILE A 233 5.76 7.54 3.39
C ILE A 233 6.85 8.44 3.99
N ALA A 234 6.81 8.69 5.30
CA ALA A 234 7.68 9.65 5.97
C ALA A 234 9.19 9.34 5.79
N ASP A 235 9.67 8.27 6.46
CA ASP A 235 11.12 8.05 6.65
C ASP A 235 11.61 6.67 6.15
N ALA A 236 10.70 5.70 5.98
CA ALA A 236 11.06 4.32 5.67
C ALA A 236 11.36 4.12 4.17
N PRO A 237 12.24 3.17 3.78
CA PRO A 237 12.39 2.74 2.39
C PRO A 237 11.06 2.28 1.80
N ALA A 238 10.85 2.52 0.51
CA ALA A 238 9.63 2.18 -0.20
C ALA A 238 9.90 1.40 -1.48
N TYR A 239 8.91 0.63 -1.93
CA TYR A 239 8.99 -0.26 -3.09
C TYR A 239 7.68 -0.25 -3.87
N LEU A 240 7.65 0.55 -4.94
CA LEU A 240 6.56 0.60 -5.90
C LEU A 240 6.66 -0.64 -6.80
N GLN A 241 5.70 -1.55 -6.67
CA GLN A 241 5.63 -2.84 -7.34
C GLN A 241 4.22 -3.42 -7.18
N SER A 242 3.80 -4.36 -8.03
CA SER A 242 2.49 -5.03 -7.84
C SER A 242 2.37 -5.77 -6.51
N GLN A 243 1.25 -5.63 -5.81
CA GLN A 243 0.94 -6.47 -4.65
C GLN A 243 0.27 -7.80 -5.03
N VAL A 244 -0.17 -7.95 -6.28
CA VAL A 244 -0.86 -9.14 -6.82
C VAL A 244 0.09 -10.08 -7.56
N PHE A 245 1.00 -9.50 -8.35
CA PHE A 245 1.94 -10.21 -9.24
C PHE A 245 3.37 -10.29 -8.68
N SER A 246 3.62 -9.79 -7.46
CA SER A 246 4.87 -10.01 -6.69
C SER A 246 4.66 -11.03 -5.56
N PHE A 247 5.72 -11.43 -4.86
CA PHE A 247 5.65 -12.52 -3.87
C PHE A 247 4.66 -12.20 -2.73
N GLY A 248 3.85 -13.18 -2.36
CA GLY A 248 2.72 -13.04 -1.43
C GLY A 248 1.42 -12.55 -2.05
N GLY A 249 1.44 -12.11 -3.31
CA GLY A 249 0.26 -11.72 -4.06
C GLY A 249 -0.55 -12.91 -4.58
N GLY A 250 -1.83 -12.69 -4.88
CA GLY A 250 -2.78 -13.74 -5.26
C GLY A 250 -2.45 -14.47 -6.57
N VAL A 251 -1.69 -13.86 -7.49
CA VAL A 251 -1.30 -14.48 -8.78
C VAL A 251 0.07 -15.16 -8.69
N ALA A 252 1.06 -14.52 -8.06
CA ALA A 252 2.42 -15.04 -7.98
C ALA A 252 2.65 -16.03 -6.81
N GLY A 253 1.86 -15.95 -5.75
CA GLY A 253 2.00 -16.77 -4.54
C GLY A 253 3.30 -16.50 -3.78
N GLY A 254 3.68 -17.43 -2.89
CA GLY A 254 4.82 -17.26 -1.99
C GLY A 254 4.47 -16.46 -0.73
N ASP A 255 5.44 -15.76 -0.15
CA ASP A 255 5.26 -14.94 1.06
C ASP A 255 5.40 -13.45 0.78
N GLN A 256 4.54 -12.64 1.40
CA GLN A 256 4.57 -11.19 1.25
C GLN A 256 5.82 -10.55 1.89
N CYS A 257 6.44 -11.18 2.89
CA CYS A 257 7.66 -10.68 3.50
C CYS A 257 8.94 -11.29 2.89
N ASP A 258 8.87 -11.85 1.67
CA ASP A 258 10.05 -12.30 0.93
C ASP A 258 10.99 -11.11 0.63
N ALA A 259 12.30 -11.30 0.84
CA ALA A 259 13.31 -10.26 0.65
C ALA A 259 13.33 -9.68 -0.78
N ARG A 260 12.88 -10.44 -1.78
CA ARG A 260 12.79 -10.00 -3.19
C ARG A 260 11.73 -8.93 -3.43
N ASN A 261 10.81 -8.72 -2.49
CA ASN A 261 9.86 -7.59 -2.52
C ASN A 261 10.48 -6.26 -1.99
N TYR A 262 11.74 -6.28 -1.55
CA TYR A 262 12.41 -5.13 -0.90
C TYR A 262 13.69 -4.74 -1.66
N THR A 263 13.57 -4.63 -2.99
CA THR A 263 14.67 -4.27 -3.90
C THR A 263 14.21 -3.26 -4.95
N TYR A 264 15.16 -2.46 -5.43
CA TYR A 264 15.05 -1.73 -6.69
C TYR A 264 15.45 -2.64 -7.87
N PRO A 265 15.15 -2.31 -9.13
CA PRO A 265 14.31 -1.18 -9.58
C PRO A 265 12.81 -1.36 -9.28
N TRP A 266 12.13 -0.25 -8.99
CA TRP A 266 10.66 -0.21 -8.89
C TRP A 266 9.96 -0.47 -10.24
N ARG A 267 8.68 -0.85 -10.19
CA ARG A 267 7.79 -0.94 -11.37
C ARG A 267 6.44 -0.31 -11.09
N ASP A 268 5.88 0.30 -12.13
CA ASP A 268 4.49 0.76 -12.17
C ASP A 268 3.54 -0.44 -12.02
N ASN A 269 2.42 -0.23 -11.32
CA ASN A 269 1.30 -1.18 -11.26
C ASN A 269 -0.07 -0.55 -11.56
N PHE A 270 -0.11 0.72 -11.96
CA PHE A 270 -1.30 1.33 -12.55
C PHE A 270 -1.62 0.63 -13.89
N CYS A 271 -2.90 0.46 -14.22
CA CYS A 271 -3.34 -0.34 -15.37
C CYS A 271 -2.99 -1.85 -15.35
N GLU A 272 -2.53 -2.42 -14.23
CA GLU A 272 -2.54 -3.88 -14.07
C GLU A 272 -3.97 -4.44 -14.14
N VAL A 273 -4.12 -5.64 -14.67
CA VAL A 273 -5.43 -6.28 -14.75
C VAL A 273 -5.91 -6.70 -13.36
N ARG A 274 -7.19 -6.45 -13.11
CA ARG A 274 -7.96 -6.87 -11.93
C ARG A 274 -9.27 -7.51 -12.41
N SER A 275 -10.03 -8.16 -11.53
CA SER A 275 -11.34 -8.75 -11.92
C SER A 275 -12.50 -7.75 -11.86
N ALA A 276 -12.40 -6.75 -10.99
CA ALA A 276 -13.38 -5.68 -10.84
C ALA A 276 -13.50 -4.80 -12.11
N ASN A 277 -14.70 -4.31 -12.42
CA ASN A 277 -14.95 -3.51 -13.63
C ASN A 277 -14.60 -2.02 -13.45
N ARG A 278 -13.33 -1.77 -13.13
CA ARG A 278 -12.70 -0.45 -13.01
C ARG A 278 -12.11 0.00 -14.35
N THR A 279 -12.11 1.30 -14.64
CA THR A 279 -11.58 1.89 -15.88
C THR A 279 -10.89 3.23 -15.63
N SER A 280 -9.88 3.56 -16.43
CA SER A 280 -9.28 4.90 -16.51
C SER A 280 -9.02 5.24 -17.97
N PRO A 281 -9.23 6.49 -18.44
CA PRO A 281 -8.95 6.87 -19.83
C PRO A 281 -7.45 6.79 -20.20
N TYR A 282 -6.55 6.71 -19.21
CA TYR A 282 -5.11 6.55 -19.41
C TYR A 282 -4.68 5.08 -19.58
N CYS A 283 -5.58 4.12 -19.34
CA CYS A 283 -5.29 2.70 -19.50
C CYS A 283 -5.73 2.19 -20.88
N PRO A 284 -4.87 1.46 -21.64
CA PRO A 284 -5.26 0.83 -22.91
C PRO A 284 -6.37 -0.23 -22.79
N LEU A 285 -6.61 -0.76 -21.59
CA LEU A 285 -7.56 -1.84 -21.32
C LEU A 285 -8.51 -1.48 -20.15
N PRO A 286 -9.73 -2.03 -20.13
CA PRO A 286 -10.62 -1.99 -18.97
C PRO A 286 -10.25 -3.07 -17.93
N LYS A 287 -10.93 -3.03 -16.77
CA LYS A 287 -10.69 -3.89 -15.61
C LYS A 287 -9.29 -3.71 -15.01
N VAL A 288 -9.02 -2.47 -14.61
CA VAL A 288 -7.68 -2.01 -14.26
C VAL A 288 -7.52 -1.61 -12.79
N HIS A 289 -6.30 -1.75 -12.31
CA HIS A 289 -5.81 -1.13 -11.10
C HIS A 289 -5.80 0.41 -11.25
N GLN A 290 -6.36 1.11 -10.26
CA GLN A 290 -6.68 2.55 -10.31
C GLN A 290 -5.84 3.41 -9.34
N GLY A 291 -4.70 2.88 -8.90
CA GLY A 291 -3.73 3.56 -8.05
C GLY A 291 -2.34 2.95 -8.22
N GLN A 292 -1.45 3.27 -7.30
CA GLN A 292 -0.11 2.69 -7.19
C GLN A 292 0.04 2.04 -5.81
N ASP A 293 0.38 0.76 -5.78
CA ASP A 293 0.76 0.09 -4.51
C ASP A 293 2.19 0.46 -4.09
N ILE A 294 2.36 0.72 -2.81
CA ILE A 294 3.62 1.13 -2.16
C ILE A 294 3.89 0.18 -0.99
N ARG A 295 4.79 -0.77 -1.18
CA ARG A 295 5.32 -1.59 -0.07
C ARG A 295 6.38 -0.80 0.69
N VAL A 296 6.53 -1.03 1.98
CA VAL A 296 7.33 -0.17 2.87
C VAL A 296 8.20 -0.99 3.83
N GLY A 297 9.36 -0.43 4.21
CA GLY A 297 10.27 -0.99 5.21
C GLY A 297 11.17 -2.08 4.64
N THR A 298 11.32 -3.17 5.37
CA THR A 298 12.11 -4.34 4.99
C THR A 298 11.34 -5.65 5.21
N ALA A 299 11.89 -6.76 4.74
CA ALA A 299 11.40 -8.10 5.10
C ALA A 299 11.33 -8.33 6.62
N ALA A 300 12.22 -7.72 7.42
CA ALA A 300 12.19 -7.80 8.88
C ALA A 300 11.05 -6.97 9.49
N ASP A 301 10.76 -5.80 8.91
CA ASP A 301 9.65 -4.94 9.33
C ASP A 301 8.30 -5.56 8.98
N CYS A 302 8.16 -6.11 7.78
CA CYS A 302 6.98 -6.88 7.36
C CYS A 302 6.73 -8.07 8.30
N ASN A 303 7.77 -8.84 8.63
CA ASN A 303 7.65 -9.91 9.63
C ASN A 303 7.33 -9.37 11.04
N THR A 304 7.63 -8.11 11.35
CA THR A 304 7.22 -7.46 12.59
C THR A 304 5.74 -7.08 12.54
N LEU A 305 5.27 -6.39 11.49
CA LEU A 305 3.84 -6.11 11.24
C LEU A 305 2.97 -7.39 11.25
N ARG A 306 3.47 -8.50 10.70
CA ARG A 306 2.83 -9.83 10.72
C ARG A 306 2.64 -10.38 12.14
N ARG A 307 3.57 -10.09 13.06
CA ARG A 307 3.54 -10.53 14.47
C ARG A 307 2.85 -9.53 15.40
N THR A 308 2.64 -8.28 14.96
CA THR A 308 1.87 -7.26 15.68
C THR A 308 0.37 -7.46 15.45
N SER A 309 -0.44 -7.23 16.50
CA SER A 309 -1.91 -7.22 16.37
C SER A 309 -2.34 -6.17 15.34
N ALA A 310 -3.45 -6.41 14.62
CA ALA A 310 -3.88 -5.48 13.56
C ALA A 310 -4.08 -4.05 14.09
N ALA A 311 -4.75 -3.91 15.23
CA ALA A 311 -4.94 -2.62 15.88
C ALA A 311 -3.61 -1.97 16.32
N ASP A 312 -2.60 -2.76 16.68
CA ASP A 312 -1.36 -2.22 17.25
C ASP A 312 -0.35 -1.72 16.22
N ARG A 313 -0.46 -2.10 14.94
CA ARG A 313 0.51 -1.76 13.87
C ARG A 313 0.72 -0.26 13.74
N ALA A 314 1.97 0.16 13.96
CA ALA A 314 2.38 1.57 13.95
C ALA A 314 3.85 1.75 13.48
N LEU A 315 4.34 0.86 12.61
CA LEU A 315 5.77 0.77 12.28
C LEU A 315 6.21 1.72 11.16
N HIS A 316 5.34 1.97 10.17
CA HIS A 316 5.61 2.83 9.03
C HIS A 316 4.58 3.93 8.94
N LYS A 317 5.03 5.18 8.96
CA LYS A 317 4.19 6.38 8.96
C LYS A 317 3.78 6.78 7.55
N VAL A 318 2.49 7.06 7.38
CA VAL A 318 1.91 7.71 6.20
C VAL A 318 1.72 9.19 6.48
N VAL A 319 2.04 10.03 5.50
CA VAL A 319 1.93 11.49 5.58
C VAL A 319 0.98 12.05 4.53
N ALA A 320 0.39 13.21 4.83
CA ALA A 320 -0.33 14.00 3.85
C ALA A 320 0.64 14.49 2.76
N VAL A 321 0.31 14.23 1.49
CA VAL A 321 1.19 14.55 0.36
C VAL A 321 1.19 16.03 -0.06
N GLU A 322 0.17 16.79 0.36
CA GLU A 322 -0.04 18.20 -0.01
C GLU A 322 -0.85 18.92 1.09
N ASP A 323 -0.76 20.25 1.18
CA ASP A 323 -1.60 21.08 2.06
C ASP A 323 -3.07 20.97 1.63
N GLY A 324 -3.98 20.64 2.56
CA GLY A 324 -5.39 20.47 2.22
C GLY A 324 -6.29 20.05 3.37
N ILE A 325 -7.45 19.48 3.05
CA ILE A 325 -8.46 19.00 4.01
C ILE A 325 -8.71 17.51 3.82
N ILE A 326 -8.75 16.74 4.91
CA ILE A 326 -9.23 15.35 4.88
C ILE A 326 -10.73 15.37 4.60
N SER A 327 -11.13 15.08 3.37
CA SER A 327 -12.53 15.21 2.92
C SER A 327 -13.39 13.99 3.26
N HIS A 328 -12.78 12.83 3.49
CA HIS A 328 -13.49 11.60 3.85
C HIS A 328 -12.56 10.64 4.62
N VAL A 329 -13.15 9.85 5.52
CA VAL A 329 -12.53 8.68 6.16
C VAL A 329 -13.55 7.54 6.07
N GLY A 330 -13.21 6.50 5.33
CA GLY A 330 -14.03 5.30 5.11
C GLY A 330 -13.63 4.16 6.05
N THR A 331 -14.02 2.93 5.70
CA THR A 331 -13.72 1.72 6.48
C THR A 331 -12.31 1.15 6.25
N TYR A 332 -11.63 1.58 5.19
CA TYR A 332 -10.25 1.17 4.83
C TYR A 332 -9.45 2.24 4.06
N SER A 333 -9.99 3.45 3.98
CA SER A 333 -9.45 4.53 3.14
C SER A 333 -9.61 5.92 3.77
N VAL A 334 -8.71 6.83 3.40
CA VAL A 334 -8.76 8.26 3.75
C VAL A 334 -8.58 9.07 2.48
N ASN A 335 -9.37 10.14 2.31
CA ASN A 335 -9.28 11.02 1.15
C ASN A 335 -8.85 12.43 1.59
N LEU A 336 -7.80 12.95 0.97
CA LEU A 336 -7.32 14.33 1.09
C LEU A 336 -7.73 15.11 -0.16
N ARG A 337 -8.39 16.26 0.01
CA ARG A 337 -8.61 17.25 -1.06
C ARG A 337 -7.57 18.37 -0.95
N ALA A 338 -6.77 18.51 -2.01
CA ALA A 338 -5.69 19.50 -2.15
C ALA A 338 -5.43 19.77 -3.64
N GLY A 339 -4.98 20.97 -4.02
CA GLY A 339 -4.53 21.26 -5.40
C GLY A 339 -5.54 21.04 -6.54
N GLY A 340 -6.85 20.98 -6.27
CA GLY A 340 -7.88 20.59 -7.25
C GLY A 340 -7.98 19.06 -7.49
N ARG A 341 -7.29 18.26 -6.67
CA ARG A 341 -7.14 16.81 -6.74
C ARG A 341 -7.74 16.14 -5.50
N ILE A 342 -7.97 14.84 -5.60
CA ILE A 342 -8.23 13.96 -4.46
C ILE A 342 -7.08 12.95 -4.38
N TYR A 343 -6.44 12.85 -3.23
CA TYR A 343 -5.48 11.78 -2.92
C TYR A 343 -6.15 10.78 -1.99
N LYS A 344 -6.17 9.51 -2.37
CA LYS A 344 -6.82 8.44 -1.61
C LYS A 344 -5.79 7.42 -1.14
N TYR A 345 -5.68 7.29 0.17
CA TYR A 345 -4.76 6.42 0.88
C TYR A 345 -5.57 5.23 1.38
N MET A 346 -5.21 3.99 1.04
CA MET A 346 -5.90 2.79 1.51
C MET A 346 -4.95 1.81 2.20
N HIS A 347 -5.53 0.90 3.00
CA HIS A 347 -4.82 -0.15 3.74
C HIS A 347 -3.91 0.37 4.87
N MET A 348 -4.16 1.61 5.32
CA MET A 348 -3.64 2.13 6.58
C MET A 348 -4.31 1.44 7.78
N ASN A 349 -3.69 1.48 8.96
CA ASN A 349 -4.32 1.07 10.22
C ASN A 349 -5.42 2.07 10.58
N MET A 350 -6.67 1.70 10.30
CA MET A 350 -7.81 2.59 10.49
C MET A 350 -8.14 2.86 11.97
N SER A 351 -7.59 2.05 12.89
CA SER A 351 -7.68 2.27 14.34
C SER A 351 -6.59 3.18 14.90
N LYS A 352 -5.59 3.55 14.09
CA LYS A 352 -4.48 4.46 14.44
C LYS A 352 -4.27 5.56 13.40
N LEU A 353 -5.37 6.17 12.94
CA LEU A 353 -5.33 7.44 12.23
C LEU A 353 -5.13 8.60 13.21
N GLU A 354 -4.31 9.57 12.82
CA GLU A 354 -4.06 10.81 13.59
C GLU A 354 -4.98 11.96 13.14
N VAL A 355 -5.90 11.69 12.19
CA VAL A 355 -6.80 12.66 11.56
C VAL A 355 -8.21 12.09 11.40
N LYS A 356 -9.21 12.98 11.26
CA LYS A 356 -10.60 12.64 10.89
C LYS A 356 -11.10 13.52 9.74
N ALA A 357 -12.25 13.17 9.17
CA ALA A 357 -12.89 13.99 8.15
C ALA A 357 -13.16 15.42 8.66
N GLY A 358 -12.83 16.42 7.85
CA GLY A 358 -12.87 17.85 8.17
C GLY A 358 -11.58 18.44 8.72
N ASP A 359 -10.57 17.63 9.08
CA ASP A 359 -9.30 18.16 9.57
C ASP A 359 -8.46 18.80 8.44
N PRO A 360 -7.87 19.98 8.67
CA PRO A 360 -6.81 20.51 7.83
C PRO A 360 -5.49 19.78 8.09
N VAL A 361 -4.70 19.58 7.03
CA VAL A 361 -3.36 18.99 7.08
C VAL A 361 -2.38 19.79 6.24
N THR A 362 -1.10 19.78 6.63
CA THR A 362 0.00 20.29 5.80
C THR A 362 0.78 19.16 5.14
N ALA A 363 1.45 19.43 4.02
CA ALA A 363 2.34 18.49 3.36
C ALA A 363 3.40 17.95 4.35
N GLY A 364 3.62 16.63 4.36
CA GLY A 364 4.50 15.94 5.31
C GLY A 364 3.90 15.73 6.71
N GLN A 365 2.68 16.20 7.01
CA GLN A 365 2.01 15.92 8.27
C GLN A 365 1.66 14.43 8.38
N HIS A 366 2.04 13.79 9.49
CA HIS A 366 1.69 12.41 9.80
C HIS A 366 0.16 12.24 9.96
N ILE A 367 -0.45 11.30 9.23
CA ILE A 367 -1.90 11.05 9.22
C ILE A 367 -2.30 9.65 9.72
N GLY A 368 -1.37 8.71 9.78
CA GLY A 368 -1.62 7.33 10.19
C GLY A 368 -0.49 6.39 9.78
N TYR A 369 -0.72 5.08 9.86
CA TYR A 369 0.33 4.07 9.64
C TYR A 369 -0.06 3.03 8.58
N VAL A 370 0.93 2.47 7.88
CA VAL A 370 0.74 1.37 6.92
C VAL A 370 0.29 0.09 7.66
N SER A 371 -0.71 -0.61 7.09
CA SER A 371 -1.26 -1.88 7.62
C SER A 371 -1.67 -2.77 6.44
N ASN A 372 -2.79 -3.50 6.56
CA ASN A 372 -3.43 -4.28 5.50
C ASN A 372 -4.97 -4.26 5.59
N ASP A 373 -5.52 -3.19 6.17
CA ASP A 373 -6.95 -3.06 6.48
C ASP A 373 -7.78 -2.94 5.19
N PHE A 374 -8.83 -3.75 5.01
CA PHE A 374 -9.63 -3.80 3.76
C PHE A 374 -11.14 -3.61 4.01
N GLY A 375 -11.55 -3.27 5.24
CA GLY A 375 -12.97 -3.24 5.63
C GLY A 375 -13.65 -4.63 5.66
N GLY A 376 -12.86 -5.69 5.52
CA GLY A 376 -13.28 -7.09 5.43
C GLY A 376 -12.07 -8.01 5.60
N THR A 377 -11.90 -9.00 4.72
CA THR A 377 -10.69 -9.84 4.66
C THR A 377 -9.44 -8.98 4.44
N PRO A 378 -8.45 -8.98 5.36
CA PRO A 378 -7.24 -8.16 5.20
C PRO A 378 -6.39 -8.58 3.99
N THR A 379 -5.68 -7.61 3.41
CA THR A 379 -4.80 -7.81 2.25
C THR A 379 -3.32 -8.03 2.66
N THR A 380 -2.37 -7.66 1.82
CA THR A 380 -0.91 -7.64 2.07
C THR A 380 -0.46 -6.32 2.70
N PHE A 381 0.70 -6.28 3.36
CA PHE A 381 1.22 -5.05 3.99
C PHE A 381 1.75 -4.03 2.97
N HIS A 382 0.95 -3.00 2.70
CA HIS A 382 1.29 -1.90 1.79
C HIS A 382 0.37 -0.68 2.01
N LEU A 383 0.73 0.44 1.40
CA LEU A 383 -0.16 1.57 1.16
C LEU A 383 -0.60 1.51 -0.30
N HIS A 384 -1.91 1.46 -0.57
CA HIS A 384 -2.43 1.73 -1.91
C HIS A 384 -2.73 3.22 -2.03
N PHE A 385 -2.21 3.87 -3.07
CA PHE A 385 -2.29 5.32 -3.24
C PHE A 385 -2.86 5.71 -4.61
N GLU A 386 -3.98 6.41 -4.61
CA GLU A 386 -4.67 6.89 -5.83
C GLU A 386 -4.60 8.41 -5.93
N ILE A 387 -4.49 8.91 -7.16
CA ILE A 387 -4.73 10.31 -7.50
C ILE A 387 -5.97 10.38 -8.39
N THR A 388 -6.96 11.18 -7.98
CA THR A 388 -8.14 11.50 -8.78
C THR A 388 -8.12 12.98 -9.13
N GLN A 389 -8.35 13.33 -10.39
CA GLN A 389 -8.40 14.71 -10.88
C GLN A 389 -9.74 14.97 -11.54
N ASN A 390 -10.22 16.21 -11.49
CA ASN A 390 -11.43 16.61 -12.19
C ASN A 390 -11.06 17.07 -13.61
N ASP A 391 -11.29 16.24 -14.63
CA ASP A 391 -11.20 16.72 -16.03
C ASP A 391 -12.52 17.40 -16.41
N ALA A 392 -12.42 18.56 -17.08
CA ALA A 392 -13.56 19.42 -17.36
C ALA A 392 -14.64 18.82 -18.29
N ASN A 393 -14.47 17.58 -18.76
CA ASN A 393 -15.39 16.88 -19.66
C ASN A 393 -15.94 15.56 -19.12
N SER A 394 -15.23 14.87 -18.20
CA SER A 394 -15.58 13.52 -17.72
C SER A 394 -15.69 13.43 -16.19
N GLY A 395 -15.31 14.48 -15.45
CA GLY A 395 -15.44 14.55 -14.00
C GLY A 395 -14.22 13.97 -13.27
N TRP A 396 -14.46 13.31 -12.13
CA TRP A 396 -13.39 12.77 -11.29
C TRP A 396 -12.81 11.47 -11.88
N ILE A 397 -11.66 11.57 -12.55
CA ILE A 397 -10.95 10.46 -13.19
C ILE A 397 -9.66 10.08 -12.45
N HIS A 398 -9.36 8.79 -12.38
CA HIS A 398 -8.12 8.27 -11.79
C HIS A 398 -6.95 8.45 -12.76
N VAL A 399 -5.90 9.14 -12.33
CA VAL A 399 -4.67 9.42 -13.12
C VAL A 399 -3.50 8.56 -12.63
N PRO A 400 -2.52 8.21 -13.49
CA PRO A 400 -1.30 7.50 -13.09
C PRO A 400 -0.55 8.19 -11.93
N PRO A 401 -0.38 7.55 -10.75
CA PRO A 401 0.39 8.13 -9.65
C PRO A 401 1.90 7.99 -9.81
N TYR A 402 2.35 6.96 -10.55
CA TYR A 402 3.69 6.41 -10.50
C TYR A 402 4.83 7.42 -10.66
N LEU A 403 4.85 8.21 -11.76
CA LEU A 403 5.92 9.16 -12.00
C LEU A 403 5.91 10.32 -10.97
N SER A 404 4.73 10.77 -10.54
CA SER A 404 4.59 11.77 -9.46
C SER A 404 5.19 11.27 -8.13
N LEU A 405 5.08 9.97 -7.86
CA LEU A 405 5.67 9.32 -6.68
C LEU A 405 7.18 9.11 -6.82
N ALA A 406 7.70 8.83 -8.03
CA ALA A 406 9.13 8.75 -8.29
C ALA A 406 9.81 10.11 -8.04
N GLU A 407 9.33 11.19 -8.67
CA GLU A 407 9.85 12.56 -8.45
C GLU A 407 9.74 12.99 -6.97
N ALA A 408 8.68 12.57 -6.27
CA ALA A 408 8.52 12.83 -4.84
C ALA A 408 9.53 12.07 -3.97
N TYR A 409 9.96 10.88 -4.39
CA TYR A 409 11.00 10.12 -3.71
C TYR A 409 12.40 10.70 -3.98
N GLU A 410 12.69 11.15 -5.21
CA GLU A 410 13.93 11.88 -5.53
C GLU A 410 14.12 13.09 -4.60
N ARG A 411 13.05 13.88 -4.40
CA ARG A 411 13.04 15.02 -3.47
C ARG A 411 13.22 14.61 -2.01
N ARG A 412 12.77 13.41 -1.61
CA ARG A 412 12.89 12.89 -0.24
C ARG A 412 14.30 12.40 0.06
N GLU A 413 14.89 11.63 -0.86
CA GLU A 413 16.24 11.08 -0.73
C GLU A 413 17.34 12.09 -1.12
N GLY A 414 16.98 13.22 -1.73
CA GLY A 414 17.89 14.33 -2.03
C GLY A 414 18.77 14.13 -3.27
N GLY A 415 18.37 13.25 -4.19
CA GLY A 415 19.09 12.94 -5.42
C GLY A 415 18.22 12.16 -6.41
N PRO A 416 18.62 12.11 -7.70
CA PRO A 416 17.80 11.55 -8.78
C PRO A 416 17.63 10.03 -8.66
N GLY A 417 16.62 9.49 -9.33
CA GLY A 417 16.47 8.06 -9.58
C GLY A 417 16.99 7.68 -10.97
N GLU A 418 17.57 6.49 -11.09
CA GLU A 418 17.97 5.92 -12.38
C GLU A 418 16.75 5.34 -13.10
N VAL A 419 16.35 5.94 -14.22
CA VAL A 419 15.31 5.43 -15.11
C VAL A 419 15.86 4.27 -15.94
N ILE A 420 15.25 3.09 -15.78
CA ILE A 420 15.56 1.90 -16.56
C ILE A 420 14.58 1.81 -17.75
N GLU A 421 15.05 2.10 -18.96
CA GLU A 421 14.26 1.91 -20.19
C GLU A 421 14.02 0.42 -20.46
N THR A 422 12.76 0.03 -20.63
CA THR A 422 12.38 -1.37 -20.94
C THR A 422 12.92 -1.81 -22.30
N GLY A 423 13.07 -0.87 -23.23
CA GLY A 423 13.70 -1.10 -24.55
C GLY A 423 15.17 -1.54 -24.47
N GLY A 424 15.86 -1.33 -23.34
CA GLY A 424 17.22 -1.80 -23.10
C GLY A 424 17.33 -3.13 -22.36
N VAL A 425 16.24 -3.65 -21.78
CA VAL A 425 16.28 -4.78 -20.84
C VAL A 425 15.28 -5.88 -21.20
N GLU A 426 15.74 -6.89 -21.95
CA GLU A 426 15.06 -8.19 -22.04
C GLU A 426 15.12 -8.92 -20.68
N VAL A 427 14.27 -8.52 -19.74
CA VAL A 427 14.06 -9.27 -18.49
C VAL A 427 13.43 -10.61 -18.87
N ALA A 428 14.21 -11.69 -18.79
CA ALA A 428 13.79 -13.06 -19.14
C ALA A 428 12.83 -13.70 -18.11
N THR A 429 11.92 -12.92 -17.54
CA THR A 429 10.73 -13.42 -16.83
C THR A 429 9.72 -13.94 -17.84
N ALA A 430 9.34 -15.21 -17.73
CA ALA A 430 8.17 -15.72 -18.44
C ALA A 430 6.93 -14.91 -18.02
N PRO A 431 6.07 -14.48 -18.96
CA PRO A 431 4.91 -13.66 -18.62
C PRO A 431 3.92 -14.43 -17.75
N PHE A 432 3.26 -13.74 -16.82
CA PHE A 432 2.24 -14.35 -15.97
C PHE A 432 1.09 -14.93 -16.80
N ILE A 433 0.81 -16.22 -16.60
CA ILE A 433 -0.34 -16.90 -17.18
C ILE A 433 -1.44 -16.94 -16.13
N ILE A 434 -2.33 -15.95 -16.17
CA ILE A 434 -3.50 -15.86 -15.29
C ILE A 434 -4.45 -17.03 -15.61
N PRO A 435 -4.79 -17.91 -14.65
CA PRO A 435 -5.74 -19.00 -14.87
C PRO A 435 -7.14 -18.50 -15.23
N GLU A 436 -7.83 -19.21 -16.13
CA GLU A 436 -9.21 -18.89 -16.50
C GLU A 436 -10.12 -18.97 -15.26
N GLY A 437 -10.87 -17.90 -14.99
CA GLY A 437 -11.76 -17.80 -13.84
C GLY A 437 -11.10 -17.39 -12.52
N MET A 438 -9.79 -17.11 -12.48
CA MET A 438 -9.15 -16.52 -11.29
C MET A 438 -9.75 -15.14 -10.98
N GLU A 439 -10.11 -14.90 -9.72
CA GLU A 439 -10.50 -13.57 -9.26
C GLU A 439 -9.27 -12.79 -8.78
N ILE A 440 -8.96 -11.68 -9.45
CA ILE A 440 -7.89 -10.77 -9.08
C ILE A 440 -8.53 -9.59 -8.34
N ILE A 441 -8.48 -9.68 -7.01
CA ILE A 441 -8.87 -8.63 -6.05
C ILE A 441 -7.63 -7.75 -5.78
N GLU A 442 -7.80 -6.67 -5.00
CA GLU A 442 -6.97 -5.43 -4.89
C GLU A 442 -7.47 -4.34 -5.86
#